data_AF-A0A515EJW2-F1
#
_entry.id   AF-A0A515EJW2-F1
#
_cell.length_a   1.000
_cell.length_b   1.000
_cell.length_c   1.000
_cell.angle_alpha   90.00
_cell.angle_beta   90.00
_cell.angle_gamma   90.00
#
_symmetry.space_group_name_H-M   'P 1'
#
loop_
_entity.id
_entity.type
_entity.pdbx_description
1 polymer ?
#
loop_
_entity_poly.entity_id
_entity_poly.type
_entity_poly.pdbx_seq_one_letter_code
_entity_poly.pdbx_strand_id
1 'polypeptide(L)'
;MTTHFVFDQKAESQSVQAEWSIELNERLPEIVKLWESIGPALVEAVAATTKKPFSAPETVHLTLTDQPSNSFFGVTVNMRYALRSFTAKPVPMRYKIDTVFHEALHGFVSRNTPKMSPLLAQHSSQPICVRNHLHLLALQKASLLHTKDPAALEQVVALDSQLPSGCYKRAWSLLNATPSTYLQYIEELSQ
;
A
#
# COMPACT_ATOMS: atom_id res chain seq x y z
N MET A 1 -9.84 2.92 17.19
CA MET A 1 -9.01 4.08 16.82
C MET A 1 -9.47 4.57 15.46
N THR A 2 -9.66 5.87 15.30
CA THR A 2 -10.05 6.48 14.02
C THR A 2 -8.78 6.97 13.32
N THR A 3 -8.59 6.62 12.05
CA THR A 3 -7.48 7.14 11.24
C THR A 3 -7.81 8.54 10.76
N HIS A 4 -6.91 9.50 10.97
CA HIS A 4 -7.05 10.87 10.52
C HIS A 4 -6.32 11.09 9.20
N PHE A 5 -7.02 11.61 8.20
CA PHE A 5 -6.41 12.00 6.93
C PHE A 5 -6.09 13.49 6.95
N VAL A 6 -4.83 13.84 6.68
CA VAL A 6 -4.33 15.21 6.67
C VAL A 6 -3.76 15.50 5.31
N PHE A 7 -4.23 16.56 4.66
CA PHE A 7 -3.62 17.05 3.44
C PHE A 7 -2.56 18.12 3.77
N ASP A 8 -1.28 17.81 3.52
CA ASP A 8 -0.13 18.63 3.92
C ASP A 8 0.14 19.79 2.96
N GLN A 9 -0.82 20.72 2.84
CA GLN A 9 -0.72 21.90 1.95
C GLN A 9 0.54 22.74 2.17
N LYS A 10 1.08 22.78 3.40
CA LYS A 10 2.26 23.60 3.76
C LYS A 10 3.59 22.96 3.36
N ALA A 11 3.63 21.66 3.12
CA ALA A 11 4.83 20.95 2.69
C ALA A 11 4.99 20.97 1.15
N GLU A 12 4.06 21.60 0.44
CA GLU A 12 4.03 21.61 -1.01
C GLU A 12 4.98 22.67 -1.58
N SER A 13 5.83 22.25 -2.50
CA SER A 13 6.75 23.15 -3.20
C SER A 13 6.00 24.04 -4.19
N GLN A 14 6.67 25.06 -4.74
CA GLN A 14 6.15 25.91 -5.82
C GLN A 14 5.68 25.15 -7.09
N SER A 15 5.90 23.82 -7.16
CA SER A 15 5.51 22.97 -8.28
C SER A 15 4.08 22.39 -8.19
N VAL A 16 3.38 22.57 -7.06
CA VAL A 16 1.99 22.11 -6.95
C VAL A 16 1.03 23.17 -7.51
N GLN A 17 0.20 22.75 -8.46
CA GLN A 17 -0.81 23.62 -9.07
C GLN A 17 -2.04 23.73 -8.17
N ALA A 18 -2.65 24.92 -8.13
CA ALA A 18 -3.77 25.22 -7.24
C ALA A 18 -4.98 24.32 -7.50
N GLU A 19 -5.25 23.99 -8.76
CA GLU A 19 -6.31 23.08 -9.18
C GLU A 19 -6.15 21.68 -8.59
N TRP A 20 -4.92 21.19 -8.36
CA TRP A 20 -4.68 19.88 -7.76
C TRP A 20 -5.04 19.90 -6.28
N SER A 21 -4.66 20.96 -5.58
CA SER A 21 -4.98 21.15 -4.17
C SER A 21 -6.48 21.33 -3.96
N ILE A 22 -7.17 22.06 -4.85
CA ILE A 22 -8.63 22.21 -4.81
C ILE A 22 -9.31 20.85 -5.00
N GLU A 23 -8.97 20.10 -6.06
CA GLU A 23 -9.57 18.77 -6.31
C GLU A 23 -9.32 17.81 -5.14
N LEU A 24 -8.10 17.77 -4.59
CA LEU A 24 -7.81 16.89 -3.45
C LEU A 24 -8.64 17.26 -2.21
N ASN A 25 -8.77 18.55 -1.89
CA ASN A 25 -9.60 19.00 -0.77
C ASN A 25 -11.06 18.58 -0.94
N GLU A 26 -11.63 18.74 -2.14
CA GLU A 26 -13.00 18.35 -2.46
C GLU A 26 -13.22 16.82 -2.33
N ARG A 27 -12.15 16.04 -2.54
CA ARG A 27 -12.18 14.57 -2.47
C ARG A 27 -11.78 13.98 -1.12
N LEU A 28 -11.36 14.80 -0.15
CA LEU A 28 -11.06 14.32 1.21
C LEU A 28 -12.22 13.52 1.84
N PRO A 29 -13.50 13.92 1.73
CA PRO A 29 -14.60 13.13 2.27
C PRO A 29 -14.73 11.75 1.61
N GLU A 30 -14.45 11.63 0.31
CA GLU A 30 -14.44 10.34 -0.41
C GLU A 30 -13.36 9.42 0.17
N ILE A 31 -12.16 9.94 0.40
CA ILE A 31 -11.02 9.20 0.95
C ILE A 31 -11.35 8.65 2.35
N VAL A 32 -11.84 9.52 3.23
CA VAL A 32 -12.21 9.15 4.60
C VAL A 32 -13.28 8.07 4.59
N LYS A 33 -14.36 8.28 3.82
CA LYS A 33 -15.46 7.32 3.71
C LYS A 33 -15.01 5.96 3.17
N LEU A 34 -14.14 5.94 2.16
CA LEU A 34 -13.60 4.69 1.63
C LEU A 34 -12.76 3.96 2.68
N TRP A 35 -11.87 4.65 3.39
CA TRP A 35 -11.09 4.02 4.47
C TRP A 35 -11.97 3.50 5.60
N GLU A 36 -12.96 4.27 6.05
CA GLU A 36 -13.92 3.81 7.07
C GLU A 36 -14.65 2.54 6.63
N SER A 37 -14.95 2.42 5.34
CA SER A 37 -15.65 1.26 4.79
C SER A 37 -14.79 0.00 4.68
N ILE A 38 -13.48 0.10 4.41
CA ILE A 38 -12.65 -1.06 4.08
C ILE A 38 -11.44 -1.26 5.00
N GLY A 39 -10.91 -0.17 5.55
CA GLY A 39 -9.72 -0.15 6.41
C GLY A 39 -9.84 -1.09 7.61
N PRO A 40 -10.94 -1.08 8.39
CA PRO A 40 -11.12 -1.99 9.51
C PRO A 40 -10.98 -3.47 9.13
N ALA A 41 -11.59 -3.89 8.02
CA ALA A 41 -11.53 -5.28 7.56
C ALA A 41 -10.11 -5.66 7.08
N LEU A 42 -9.38 -4.74 6.45
CA LEU A 42 -7.98 -4.96 6.06
C LEU A 42 -7.07 -5.12 7.29
N VAL A 43 -7.26 -4.28 8.31
CA VAL A 43 -6.52 -4.34 9.58
C VAL A 43 -6.79 -5.64 10.32
N GLU A 44 -8.07 -6.03 10.43
CA GLU A 44 -8.48 -7.30 11.03
C GLU A 44 -7.86 -8.49 10.28
N ALA A 45 -7.85 -8.44 8.94
CA ALA A 45 -7.27 -9.49 8.12
C ALA A 45 -5.77 -9.71 8.39
N VAL A 46 -5.00 -8.64 8.66
CA VAL A 46 -3.58 -8.78 9.04
C VAL A 46 -3.47 -9.57 10.33
N ALA A 47 -4.24 -9.18 11.36
CA ALA A 47 -4.19 -9.83 12.65
C ALA A 47 -4.66 -11.29 12.59
N ALA A 48 -5.75 -11.55 11.85
CA ALA A 48 -6.28 -12.89 11.65
C ALA A 48 -5.29 -13.80 10.91
N THR A 49 -4.64 -13.27 9.88
CA THR A 49 -3.76 -14.04 9.00
C THR A 49 -2.38 -14.30 9.64
N THR A 50 -1.86 -13.34 10.40
CA THR A 50 -0.53 -13.44 11.01
C THR A 50 -0.53 -13.85 12.48
N LYS A 51 -1.71 -13.88 13.12
CA LYS A 51 -1.89 -14.10 14.56
C LYS A 51 -1.14 -13.10 15.43
N LYS A 52 -0.81 -11.92 14.89
CA LYS A 52 -0.07 -10.85 15.57
C LYS A 52 -0.87 -9.56 15.58
N PRO A 53 -0.71 -8.72 16.61
CA PRO A 53 -1.40 -7.44 16.68
C PRO A 53 -0.97 -6.52 15.54
N PHE A 54 -1.96 -5.90 14.90
CA PHE A 54 -1.77 -4.87 13.90
C PHE A 54 -2.79 -3.76 14.14
N SER A 55 -2.34 -2.52 14.05
CA SER A 55 -3.19 -1.34 14.25
C SER A 55 -3.19 -0.51 12.99
N ALA A 56 -4.34 0.08 12.69
CA ALA A 56 -4.45 1.13 11.68
C ALA A 56 -3.47 2.28 11.99
N PRO A 57 -2.99 2.99 10.95
CA PRO A 57 -2.26 4.23 11.19
C PRO A 57 -3.18 5.25 11.89
N GLU A 58 -2.62 5.98 12.86
CA GLU A 58 -3.34 7.07 13.53
C GLU A 58 -3.56 8.25 12.58
N THR A 59 -2.52 8.59 11.81
CA THR A 59 -2.54 9.69 10.83
C THR A 59 -2.01 9.21 9.49
N VAL A 60 -2.67 9.65 8.42
CA VAL A 60 -2.27 9.47 7.03
C VAL A 60 -2.09 10.84 6.40
N HIS A 61 -0.88 11.09 5.93
CA HIS A 61 -0.48 12.31 5.25
C HIS A 61 -0.73 12.16 3.74
N LEU A 62 -1.51 13.06 3.16
CA LEU A 62 -1.76 13.12 1.73
C LEU A 62 -0.90 14.23 1.13
N THR A 63 -0.20 13.92 0.05
CA THR A 63 0.73 14.86 -0.59
C THR A 63 0.53 14.95 -2.09
N LEU A 64 0.80 16.12 -2.66
CA LEU A 64 0.92 16.35 -4.10
C LEU A 64 2.36 16.70 -4.49
N THR A 65 3.36 16.29 -3.71
CA THR A 65 4.77 16.40 -4.12
C THR A 65 5.12 15.38 -5.22
N ASP A 66 6.32 15.46 -5.78
CA ASP A 66 6.83 14.50 -6.77
C ASP A 66 7.38 13.21 -6.13
N GLN A 67 7.36 13.15 -4.80
CA GLN A 67 7.86 12.01 -4.04
C GLN A 67 6.84 10.86 -4.04
N PRO A 68 7.29 9.60 -4.17
CA PRO A 68 6.43 8.43 -3.99
C PRO A 68 5.80 8.38 -2.58
N SER A 69 4.69 7.62 -2.48
CA SER A 69 4.18 7.19 -1.18
C SER A 69 5.27 6.47 -0.38
N ASN A 70 5.25 6.62 0.94
CA ASN A 70 6.23 6.01 1.83
C ASN A 70 5.74 5.94 3.28
N SER A 71 6.49 5.21 4.10
CA SER A 71 6.22 5.00 5.53
C SER A 71 7.36 5.44 6.47
N PHE A 72 8.27 6.32 6.02
CA PHE A 72 9.51 6.63 6.78
C PHE A 72 9.25 7.47 8.05
N PHE A 73 8.31 8.41 7.98
CA PHE A 73 7.97 9.33 9.08
C PHE A 73 6.47 9.29 9.40
N GLY A 74 5.87 8.11 9.29
CA GLY A 74 4.42 7.93 9.23
C GLY A 74 3.96 7.60 7.82
N VAL A 75 2.67 7.29 7.68
CA VAL A 75 2.08 6.91 6.39
C VAL A 75 1.85 8.17 5.55
N THR A 76 2.55 8.27 4.43
CA THR A 76 2.40 9.34 3.44
C THR A 76 1.99 8.77 2.09
N VAL A 77 0.92 9.27 1.50
CA VAL A 77 0.39 8.80 0.21
C VAL A 77 0.38 9.92 -0.82
N ASN A 78 1.06 9.68 -1.93
CA ASN A 78 1.03 10.58 -3.08
C ASN A 78 -0.31 10.50 -3.81
N MET A 79 -0.98 11.64 -4.00
CA MET A 79 -2.33 11.70 -4.58
C MET A 79 -2.37 12.15 -6.04
N ARG A 80 -1.27 12.64 -6.63
CA ARG A 80 -1.25 13.26 -7.97
C ARG A 80 -1.99 12.43 -9.01
N TYR A 81 -1.61 11.17 -9.17
CA TYR A 81 -2.18 10.29 -10.19
C TYR A 81 -3.63 9.86 -9.94
N ALA A 82 -4.23 10.20 -8.79
CA ALA A 82 -5.64 10.01 -8.54
C ALA A 82 -6.50 11.20 -8.99
N LEU A 83 -5.88 12.34 -9.33
CA LEU A 83 -6.57 13.59 -9.67
C LEU A 83 -6.73 13.77 -11.17
N ARG A 84 -7.93 14.20 -11.59
CA ARG A 84 -8.24 14.54 -12.99
C ARG A 84 -7.51 15.81 -13.44
N SER A 85 -7.28 16.73 -12.51
CA SER A 85 -6.52 17.97 -12.72
C SER A 85 -5.04 17.71 -13.03
N PHE A 86 -4.51 16.53 -12.67
CA PHE A 86 -3.11 16.16 -12.88
C PHE A 86 -2.91 15.24 -14.09
N THR A 87 -3.81 14.27 -14.29
CA THR A 87 -3.70 13.28 -15.37
C THR A 87 -5.04 13.02 -16.06
N ALA A 88 -5.00 12.82 -17.38
CA ALA A 88 -6.18 12.47 -18.17
C ALA A 88 -6.78 11.09 -17.81
N LYS A 89 -6.00 10.21 -17.18
CA LYS A 89 -6.40 8.87 -16.77
C LYS A 89 -6.09 8.66 -15.29
N PRO A 90 -6.87 9.24 -14.38
CA PRO A 90 -6.63 9.08 -12.95
C PRO A 90 -6.83 7.63 -12.52
N VAL A 91 -6.00 7.17 -11.60
CA VAL A 91 -6.22 5.89 -10.92
C VAL A 91 -7.43 6.00 -9.99
N PRO A 92 -8.17 4.91 -9.74
CA PRO A 92 -9.31 4.92 -8.82
C PRO A 92 -8.89 5.33 -7.40
N MET A 93 -9.78 6.02 -6.68
CA MET A 93 -9.50 6.40 -5.29
C MET A 93 -9.30 5.18 -4.39
N ARG A 94 -10.04 4.09 -4.66
CA ARG A 94 -9.86 2.81 -3.99
C ARG A 94 -8.40 2.34 -3.99
N TYR A 95 -7.69 2.44 -5.12
CA TYR A 95 -6.28 2.09 -5.19
C TYR A 95 -5.40 2.94 -4.26
N LYS A 96 -5.74 4.22 -4.03
CA LYS A 96 -5.05 5.05 -3.04
C LYS A 96 -5.30 4.60 -1.61
N ILE A 97 -6.49 4.08 -1.31
CA ILE A 97 -6.78 3.47 -0.01
C ILE A 97 -5.99 2.16 0.16
N ASP A 98 -5.86 1.36 -0.88
CA ASP A 98 -4.99 0.17 -0.85
C ASP A 98 -3.51 0.58 -0.71
N THR A 99 -3.12 1.76 -1.23
CA THR A 99 -1.78 2.35 -0.99
C THR A 99 -1.60 2.79 0.47
N VAL A 100 -2.61 3.41 1.10
CA VAL A 100 -2.58 3.72 2.55
C VAL A 100 -2.32 2.45 3.36
N PHE A 101 -3.03 1.38 3.02
CA PHE A 101 -2.85 0.11 3.68
C PHE A 101 -1.45 -0.46 3.43
N HIS A 102 -0.95 -0.44 2.18
CA HIS A 102 0.42 -0.83 1.83
C HIS A 102 1.46 -0.13 2.70
N GLU A 103 1.38 1.20 2.81
CA GLU A 103 2.33 1.97 3.61
C GLU A 103 2.23 1.64 5.11
N ALA A 104 1.02 1.38 5.62
CA ALA A 104 0.83 0.96 7.01
C ALA A 104 1.46 -0.40 7.31
N LEU A 105 1.56 -1.30 6.33
CA LEU A 105 2.14 -2.63 6.49
C LEU A 105 3.66 -2.62 6.64
N HIS A 106 4.37 -1.61 6.10
CA HIS A 106 5.84 -1.58 6.14
C HIS A 106 6.41 -1.72 7.55
N GLY A 107 5.84 -1.01 8.52
CA GLY A 107 6.28 -1.10 9.91
C GLY A 107 6.05 -2.48 10.53
N PHE A 108 4.95 -3.14 10.18
CA PHE A 108 4.66 -4.50 10.63
C PHE A 108 5.64 -5.50 10.01
N VAL A 109 5.84 -5.45 8.68
CA VAL A 109 6.75 -6.34 7.96
C VAL A 109 8.18 -6.19 8.44
N SER A 110 8.64 -4.96 8.64
CA SER A 110 10.00 -4.69 9.13
C SER A 110 10.26 -5.27 10.53
N ARG A 111 9.24 -5.34 11.40
CA ARG A 111 9.39 -5.91 12.76
C ARG A 111 9.26 -7.42 12.79
N ASN A 112 8.53 -8.00 11.86
CA ASN A 112 8.15 -9.42 11.89
C ASN A 112 8.86 -10.29 10.86
N THR A 113 9.56 -9.71 9.88
CA THR A 113 10.37 -10.49 8.94
C THR A 113 11.63 -11.00 9.65
N PRO A 114 11.92 -12.31 9.64
CA PRO A 114 13.14 -12.85 10.25
C PRO A 114 14.40 -12.25 9.62
N LYS A 115 15.40 -11.89 10.44
CA LYS A 115 16.68 -11.31 9.96
C LYS A 115 17.40 -12.18 8.91
N MET A 116 17.20 -13.49 8.96
CA MET A 116 17.74 -14.46 8.01
C MET A 116 16.62 -15.21 7.29
N SER A 117 15.60 -14.49 6.79
CA SER A 117 14.49 -15.07 6.03
C SER A 117 15.01 -16.01 4.92
N PRO A 118 14.74 -17.32 5.01
CA PRO A 118 15.07 -18.26 3.94
C PRO A 118 14.41 -17.87 2.60
N LEU A 119 13.17 -17.36 2.62
CA LEU A 119 12.49 -16.91 1.41
C LEU A 119 13.20 -15.74 0.74
N LEU A 120 13.67 -14.73 1.50
CA LEU A 120 14.44 -13.63 0.91
C LEU A 120 15.81 -14.10 0.40
N ALA A 121 16.44 -15.09 1.06
CA ALA A 121 17.71 -15.66 0.61
C ALA A 121 17.60 -16.36 -0.75
N GLN A 122 16.49 -17.07 -1.00
CA GLN A 122 16.20 -17.69 -2.30
C GLN A 122 16.12 -16.67 -3.44
N HIS A 123 15.76 -15.42 -3.12
CA HIS A 123 15.65 -14.33 -4.06
C HIS A 123 16.82 -13.33 -3.99
N SER A 124 17.97 -13.74 -3.44
CA SER A 124 19.17 -12.88 -3.28
C SER A 124 19.67 -12.24 -4.57
N SER A 125 19.43 -12.86 -5.73
CA SER A 125 19.75 -12.32 -7.06
C SER A 125 18.78 -11.25 -7.57
N GLN A 126 17.62 -11.06 -6.91
CA GLN A 126 16.66 -10.03 -7.28
C GLN A 126 17.10 -8.65 -6.76
N PRO A 127 16.72 -7.56 -7.46
CA PRO A 127 16.94 -6.20 -6.97
C PRO A 127 16.41 -6.01 -5.54
N ILE A 128 17.08 -5.17 -4.74
CA ILE A 128 16.67 -4.91 -3.34
C ILE A 128 15.21 -4.46 -3.25
N CYS A 129 14.78 -3.64 -4.20
CA CYS A 129 13.41 -3.19 -4.36
C CYS A 129 12.42 -4.36 -4.46
N VAL A 130 12.70 -5.39 -5.28
CA VAL A 130 11.84 -6.59 -5.37
C VAL A 130 11.81 -7.32 -4.03
N ARG A 131 12.98 -7.61 -3.45
CA ARG A 131 13.09 -8.36 -2.18
C ARG A 131 12.34 -7.68 -1.04
N ASN A 132 12.48 -6.37 -0.89
CA ASN A 132 11.81 -5.59 0.15
C ASN A 132 10.28 -5.59 0.03
N HIS A 133 9.74 -5.92 -1.14
CA HIS A 133 8.29 -5.95 -1.39
C HIS A 133 7.69 -7.36 -1.33
N LEU A 134 8.47 -8.43 -1.17
CA LEU A 134 7.93 -9.79 -1.19
C LEU A 134 7.01 -10.09 0.00
N HIS A 135 7.50 -9.97 1.23
CA HIS A 135 6.66 -10.13 2.43
C HIS A 135 5.52 -9.12 2.50
N LEU A 136 5.79 -7.89 2.06
CA LEU A 136 4.82 -6.80 2.07
C LEU A 136 3.63 -7.07 1.14
N LEU A 137 3.89 -7.38 -0.12
CA LEU A 137 2.83 -7.67 -1.08
C LEU A 137 2.16 -9.02 -0.80
N ALA A 138 2.87 -9.97 -0.19
CA ALA A 138 2.25 -11.21 0.28
C ALA A 138 1.20 -10.95 1.36
N LEU A 139 1.53 -10.10 2.35
CA LEU A 139 0.60 -9.69 3.39
C LEU A 139 -0.56 -8.88 2.83
N GLN A 140 -0.29 -7.91 1.94
CA GLN A 140 -1.34 -7.15 1.28
C GLN A 140 -2.30 -8.05 0.48
N LYS A 141 -1.76 -9.02 -0.27
CA LYS A 141 -2.55 -10.02 -1.00
C LYS A 141 -3.43 -10.84 -0.07
N ALA A 142 -2.86 -11.35 1.02
CA ALA A 142 -3.61 -12.17 1.96
C ALA A 142 -4.77 -11.37 2.59
N SER A 143 -4.51 -10.11 2.97
CA SER A 143 -5.55 -9.23 3.50
C SER A 143 -6.65 -8.91 2.50
N LEU A 144 -6.31 -8.63 1.23
CA LEU A 144 -7.31 -8.37 0.17
C LEU A 144 -8.14 -9.61 -0.17
N LEU A 145 -7.54 -10.81 -0.14
CA LEU A 145 -8.29 -12.06 -0.31
C LEU A 145 -9.23 -12.31 0.88
N HIS A 146 -8.83 -11.92 2.09
CA HIS A 146 -9.66 -12.04 3.29
C HIS A 146 -10.91 -11.15 3.23
N THR A 147 -10.81 -9.94 2.66
CA THR A 147 -11.96 -9.03 2.51
C THR A 147 -12.96 -9.47 1.44
N LYS A 148 -12.72 -10.62 0.77
CA LYS A 148 -13.57 -11.19 -0.29
C LYS A 148 -13.82 -10.23 -1.46
N ASP A 149 -12.85 -9.37 -1.75
CA ASP A 149 -12.87 -8.40 -2.85
C ASP A 149 -11.77 -8.72 -3.88
N PRO A 150 -11.93 -9.79 -4.68
CA PRO A 150 -10.92 -10.19 -5.66
C PRO A 150 -10.67 -9.12 -6.73
N ALA A 151 -11.68 -8.31 -7.05
CA ALA A 151 -11.56 -7.22 -8.02
C ALA A 151 -10.58 -6.13 -7.54
N ALA A 152 -10.56 -5.83 -6.24
CA ALA A 152 -9.57 -4.90 -5.69
C ALA A 152 -8.14 -5.46 -5.81
N LEU A 153 -7.94 -6.75 -5.53
CA LEU A 153 -6.62 -7.38 -5.71
C LEU A 153 -6.17 -7.33 -7.18
N GLU A 154 -7.04 -7.69 -8.12
CA GLU A 154 -6.74 -7.61 -9.55
C GLU A 154 -6.37 -6.19 -9.98
N GLN A 155 -7.11 -5.18 -9.49
CA GLN A 155 -6.84 -3.78 -9.76
C GLN A 155 -5.47 -3.33 -9.23
N VAL A 156 -5.14 -3.67 -7.97
CA VAL A 156 -3.84 -3.36 -7.37
C VAL A 156 -2.72 -3.97 -8.20
N VAL A 157 -2.80 -5.27 -8.51
CA VAL A 157 -1.78 -5.96 -9.31
C VAL A 157 -1.62 -5.33 -10.69
N ALA A 158 -2.72 -4.97 -11.35
CA ALA A 158 -2.70 -4.37 -12.68
C ALA A 158 -2.07 -2.96 -12.69
N LEU A 159 -2.36 -2.13 -11.68
CA LEU A 159 -1.81 -0.77 -11.57
C LEU A 159 -0.34 -0.79 -11.16
N ASP A 160 0.01 -1.60 -10.15
CA ASP A 160 1.39 -1.80 -9.70
C ASP A 160 2.30 -2.32 -10.81
N SER A 161 1.76 -3.17 -11.69
CA SER A 161 2.50 -3.72 -12.83
C SER A 161 2.86 -2.70 -13.91
N GLN A 162 2.26 -1.49 -13.87
CA GLN A 162 2.54 -0.39 -14.78
C GLN A 162 3.57 0.60 -14.22
N LEU A 163 4.03 0.41 -12.97
CA LEU A 163 5.01 1.30 -12.36
C LEU A 163 6.38 1.21 -13.05
N PRO A 164 7.09 2.35 -13.28
CA PRO A 164 8.26 2.41 -14.15
C PRO A 164 9.43 1.51 -13.75
N SER A 165 9.64 1.26 -12.45
CA SER A 165 10.77 0.46 -11.97
C SER A 165 10.64 -1.03 -12.27
N GLY A 166 9.42 -1.51 -12.57
CA GLY A 166 9.13 -2.94 -12.74
C GLY A 166 9.29 -3.79 -11.46
N CYS A 167 9.66 -3.20 -10.32
CA CYS A 167 9.87 -3.96 -9.08
C CYS A 167 8.58 -4.66 -8.63
N TYR A 168 7.48 -3.91 -8.58
CA TYR A 168 6.19 -4.44 -8.15
C TYR A 168 5.69 -5.51 -9.12
N LYS A 169 5.79 -5.27 -10.43
CA LYS A 169 5.48 -6.27 -11.46
C LYS A 169 6.22 -7.59 -11.19
N ARG A 170 7.52 -7.51 -10.89
CA ARG A 170 8.34 -8.69 -10.61
C ARG A 170 7.97 -9.35 -9.29
N ALA A 171 7.76 -8.59 -8.21
CA ALA A 171 7.36 -9.11 -6.92
C ALA A 171 5.98 -9.81 -6.99
N TRP A 172 4.99 -9.19 -7.66
CA TRP A 172 3.69 -9.79 -7.93
C TRP A 172 3.81 -11.08 -8.74
N SER A 173 4.65 -11.10 -9.79
CA SER A 173 4.91 -12.31 -10.57
C SER A 173 5.47 -13.46 -9.73
N LEU A 174 6.34 -13.18 -8.75
CA LEU A 174 6.89 -14.19 -7.85
C LEU A 174 5.81 -14.71 -6.89
N LEU A 175 5.02 -13.82 -6.27
CA LEU A 175 3.96 -14.18 -5.32
C LEU A 175 2.75 -14.87 -5.96
N ASN A 176 2.56 -14.68 -7.27
CA ASN A 176 1.50 -15.29 -8.06
C ASN A 176 1.98 -16.50 -8.88
N ALA A 177 3.23 -16.96 -8.68
CA ALA A 177 3.78 -18.11 -9.40
C ALA A 177 2.95 -19.39 -9.16
N THR A 178 2.42 -19.56 -7.95
CA THR A 178 1.39 -20.56 -7.64
C THR A 178 0.29 -19.93 -6.78
N PRO A 179 -0.88 -20.58 -6.66
CA PRO A 179 -1.93 -20.12 -5.75
C PRO A 179 -1.48 -20.01 -4.29
N SER A 180 -0.45 -20.74 -3.86
CA SER A 180 -0.03 -20.83 -2.46
C SER A 180 1.31 -20.16 -2.12
N THR A 181 2.07 -19.64 -3.11
CA THR A 181 3.40 -19.04 -2.85
C THR A 181 3.35 -17.95 -1.77
N TYR A 182 2.35 -17.06 -1.82
CA TYR A 182 2.23 -15.98 -0.85
C TYR A 182 2.04 -16.49 0.60
N LEU A 183 1.45 -17.66 0.80
CA LEU A 183 1.23 -18.24 2.14
C LEU A 183 2.54 -18.57 2.86
N GLN A 184 3.62 -18.88 2.11
CA GLN A 184 4.93 -19.13 2.70
C GLN A 184 5.49 -17.86 3.37
N TYR A 185 5.28 -16.70 2.75
CA TYR A 185 5.68 -15.42 3.30
C TYR A 185 4.83 -15.03 4.51
N ILE A 186 3.53 -15.38 4.50
CA ILE A 186 2.66 -15.21 5.67
C ILE A 186 3.14 -16.05 6.84
N GLU A 187 3.53 -17.30 6.59
CA GLU A 187 4.02 -18.20 7.63
C GLU A 187 5.28 -17.62 8.29
N GLU A 188 6.25 -17.10 7.51
CA GLU A 188 7.42 -16.44 8.08
C GLU A 188 7.07 -15.20 8.92
N LEU A 189 6.03 -14.43 8.56
CA LEU A 189 5.59 -13.27 9.34
C LEU A 189 4.89 -13.66 10.65
N SER A 190 4.38 -14.89 10.74
CA SER A 190 3.56 -15.38 11.86
C SER A 190 4.39 -16.03 12.97
N GLN A 191 5.67 -16.31 12.72
CA GLN A 191 6.63 -16.85 13.69
C GLN A 191 7.01 -15.82 14.75
#